data_AF-A0A372NGF1-F1
#
_entry.id   AF-A0A372NGF1-F1
#
_cell.length_a   1.000
_cell.length_b   1.000
_cell.length_c   1.000
_cell.angle_alpha   90.00
_cell.angle_beta   90.00
_cell.angle_gamma   90.00
#
_symmetry.space_group_name_H-M   'P 1'
#
loop_
_entity.id
_entity.type
_entity.pdbx_description
1 polymer ?
#
loop_
_entity_poly.entity_id
_entity_poly.type
_entity_poly.pdbx_seq_one_letter_code
_entity_poly.pdbx_strand_id
1 'polypeptide(L)'
;MAEAMRHGFSDIFQKNEFAHALTDDKLKNLVVEVTGKEPSDGTVGAIVGSFKACKQLADFEAADEPSKEKVAPIDVSRSLVRHEAKSTSRTELRLAYTINVNLPETTDVNVYNAIFSAIRANLLTDE
;
A
#
# COMPACT_ATOMS: atom_id res chain seq x y z
N MET A 1 -2.73 19.31 12.74
CA MET A 1 -2.62 17.83 12.78
C MET A 1 -3.99 17.14 12.74
N ALA A 2 -4.99 17.59 13.50
CA ALA A 2 -6.34 16.99 13.46
C ALA A 2 -6.98 17.00 12.07
N GLU A 3 -6.95 18.14 11.36
CA GLU A 3 -7.45 18.24 9.98
C GLU A 3 -6.68 17.32 9.01
N ALA A 4 -5.35 17.29 9.11
CA ALA A 4 -4.51 16.40 8.32
C ALA A 4 -4.82 14.91 8.58
N MET A 5 -5.21 14.53 9.80
CA MET A 5 -5.68 13.17 10.09
C MET A 5 -7.04 12.88 9.46
N ARG A 6 -7.98 13.83 9.48
CA ARG A 6 -9.29 13.68 8.80
C ARG A 6 -9.11 13.44 7.30
N HIS A 7 -8.11 14.07 6.67
CA HIS A 7 -7.76 13.83 5.27
C HIS A 7 -6.98 12.53 5.05
N GLY A 8 -5.91 12.30 5.81
CA GLY A 8 -5.00 11.16 5.63
C GLY A 8 -5.59 9.80 6.01
N PHE A 9 -6.53 9.78 6.95
CA PHE A 9 -7.29 8.59 7.36
C PHE A 9 -8.78 8.73 7.01
N SER A 10 -9.08 9.37 5.88
CA SER A 10 -10.45 9.67 5.46
C SER A 10 -11.37 8.44 5.47
N ASP A 11 -10.91 7.28 5.01
CA ASP A 11 -11.71 6.05 5.04
C ASP A 11 -12.10 5.60 6.45
N ILE A 12 -11.23 5.83 7.45
CA ILE A 12 -11.51 5.54 8.86
C ILE A 12 -12.55 6.52 9.41
N PHE A 13 -12.40 7.82 9.11
CA PHE A 13 -13.31 8.87 9.56
C PHE A 13 -14.67 8.83 8.84
N GLN A 14 -14.73 8.34 7.59
CA GLN A 14 -15.99 8.10 6.88
C GLN A 14 -16.83 7.01 7.55
N LYS A 15 -16.18 5.96 8.07
CA LYS A 15 -16.86 4.90 8.82
C LYS A 15 -17.25 5.35 10.23
N ASN A 16 -16.40 6.15 10.88
CA ASN A 16 -16.69 6.71 12.19
C ASN A 16 -16.07 8.10 12.35
N GLU A 17 -16.94 9.13 12.39
CA GLU A 17 -16.54 10.53 12.57
C GLU A 17 -15.80 10.76 13.90
N PHE A 18 -16.13 9.95 14.91
CA PHE A 18 -15.51 9.95 16.23
C PHE A 18 -14.41 8.89 16.37
N ALA A 19 -13.78 8.46 15.27
CA ALA A 19 -12.66 7.50 15.30
C ALA A 19 -11.53 7.93 16.24
N HIS A 20 -11.31 9.24 16.37
CA HIS A 20 -10.35 9.83 17.29
C HIS A 20 -10.68 9.58 18.77
N ALA A 21 -11.94 9.34 19.15
CA ALA A 21 -12.38 9.07 20.52
C ALA A 21 -12.53 7.57 20.85
N LEU A 22 -12.29 6.68 19.87
CA LEU A 22 -12.42 5.23 20.08
C LEU A 22 -11.31 4.65 20.94
N THR A 23 -11.63 3.53 21.59
CA THR A 23 -10.65 2.66 22.26
C THR A 23 -9.83 1.87 21.23
N ASP A 24 -8.62 1.46 21.60
CA ASP A 24 -7.68 0.78 20.72
C ASP A 24 -8.29 -0.49 20.06
N ASP A 25 -9.08 -1.28 20.79
CA ASP A 25 -9.77 -2.46 20.24
C ASP A 25 -10.82 -2.11 19.18
N LYS A 26 -11.61 -1.05 19.42
CA LYS A 26 -12.62 -0.59 18.47
C LYS A 26 -11.99 0.01 17.22
N LEU A 27 -10.90 0.76 17.40
CA LEU A 27 -10.12 1.31 16.30
C LEU A 27 -9.50 0.18 15.46
N LYS A 28 -8.99 -0.88 16.08
CA LYS A 28 -8.46 -2.05 15.37
C LYS A 28 -9.54 -2.74 14.53
N ASN A 29 -10.71 -2.97 15.10
CA ASN A 29 -11.84 -3.58 14.37
C ASN A 29 -12.30 -2.68 13.20
N LEU A 30 -12.32 -1.36 13.40
CA LEU A 30 -12.65 -0.40 12.35
C LEU A 30 -11.63 -0.44 11.20
N VAL A 31 -10.34 -0.51 11.53
CA VAL A 31 -9.26 -0.63 10.52
C VAL A 31 -9.38 -1.93 9.75
N VAL A 32 -9.71 -3.04 10.42
CA VAL A 32 -9.99 -4.33 9.76
C VAL A 32 -11.16 -4.21 8.80
N GLU A 33 -12.25 -3.55 9.22
CA GLU A 33 -13.43 -3.34 8.37
C GLU A 33 -13.13 -2.45 7.15
N VAL A 34 -12.33 -1.41 7.32
CA VAL A 34 -11.93 -0.50 6.22
C VAL A 34 -10.96 -1.15 5.26
N THR A 35 -9.99 -1.92 5.77
CA THR A 35 -8.92 -2.51 4.96
C THR A 35 -9.24 -3.90 4.42
N GLY A 36 -10.26 -4.58 4.96
CA GLY A 36 -10.64 -5.95 4.60
C GLY A 36 -9.57 -7.01 4.92
N LYS A 37 -8.55 -6.67 5.71
CA LYS A 37 -7.43 -7.54 6.05
C LYS A 37 -7.73 -8.40 7.27
N GLU A 38 -6.96 -9.48 7.44
CA GLU A 38 -7.08 -10.30 8.65
C GLU A 38 -6.67 -9.51 9.91
N PRO A 39 -7.34 -9.72 11.05
CA PRO A 39 -7.05 -9.01 12.30
C PRO A 39 -5.66 -9.35 12.90
N SER A 40 -5.02 -10.39 12.41
CA SER A 40 -3.64 -10.80 12.73
C SER A 40 -2.58 -10.22 11.77
N ASP A 41 -2.98 -9.55 10.69
CA ASP A 41 -2.04 -8.94 9.73
C ASP A 41 -1.26 -7.81 10.41
N GLY A 42 0.07 -7.85 10.32
CA GLY A 42 0.96 -6.83 10.87
C GLY A 42 0.69 -5.42 10.33
N THR A 43 0.12 -5.32 9.13
CA THR A 43 -0.31 -4.06 8.50
C THR A 43 -1.39 -3.36 9.33
N VAL A 44 -2.36 -4.11 9.88
CA VAL A 44 -3.42 -3.55 10.73
C VAL A 44 -2.80 -2.95 12.00
N GLY A 45 -1.85 -3.66 12.61
CA GLY A 45 -1.11 -3.17 13.77
C GLY A 45 -0.31 -1.91 13.46
N ALA A 46 0.36 -1.85 12.32
CA ALA A 46 1.10 -0.68 11.87
C ALA A 46 0.19 0.54 11.66
N ILE A 47 -0.96 0.37 10.99
CA ILE A 47 -1.95 1.44 10.76
C ILE A 47 -2.45 2.00 12.08
N VAL A 48 -2.86 1.13 13.02
CA VAL A 48 -3.33 1.54 14.35
C VAL A 48 -2.22 2.29 15.11
N GLY A 49 -0.98 1.82 15.02
CA GLY A 49 0.19 2.48 15.62
C GLY A 49 0.45 3.88 15.05
N SER A 50 0.43 4.03 13.72
CA SER A 50 0.56 5.32 13.05
C SER A 50 -0.58 6.27 13.41
N PHE A 51 -1.82 5.79 13.41
CA PHE A 51 -2.98 6.58 13.81
C PHE A 51 -2.84 7.10 15.25
N LYS A 52 -2.39 6.26 16.17
CA LYS A 52 -2.18 6.64 17.58
C LYS A 52 -1.07 7.67 17.73
N ALA A 53 0.04 7.51 17.03
CA ALA A 53 1.13 8.48 17.03
C ALA A 53 0.67 9.84 16.50
N CYS A 54 -0.08 9.86 15.38
CA CYS A 54 -0.66 11.09 14.84
C CYS A 54 -1.69 11.70 15.80
N LYS A 55 -2.53 10.89 16.45
CA LYS A 55 -3.54 11.34 17.43
C LYS A 55 -2.91 12.08 18.61
N GLN A 56 -1.75 11.64 19.11
CA GLN A 56 -1.05 12.33 20.20
C GLN A 56 -0.60 13.76 19.83
N LEU A 57 -0.39 14.01 18.54
CA LEU A 57 0.02 15.31 18.00
C LEU A 57 -1.17 16.14 17.51
N ALA A 58 -2.37 15.57 17.51
CA ALA A 58 -3.57 16.17 16.95
C ALA A 58 -4.47 16.72 18.06
N ASP A 59 -4.71 18.03 18.01
CA ASP A 59 -5.69 18.69 18.85
C ASP A 59 -7.06 18.70 18.13
N PHE A 60 -7.99 17.88 18.61
CA PHE A 60 -9.36 17.77 18.08
C PHE A 60 -10.38 18.59 18.90
N GLU A 61 -9.97 19.17 20.04
CA GLU A 61 -10.82 19.97 20.94
C GLU A 61 -10.65 21.47 20.69
N ALA A 62 -9.56 21.89 20.02
CA ALA A 62 -9.42 23.24 19.51
C ALA A 62 -10.57 23.53 18.51
N ALA A 63 -11.47 24.43 18.91
CA ALA A 63 -12.56 24.90 18.06
C ALA A 63 -12.00 25.36 16.70
N ASP A 64 -12.62 24.86 15.63
CA ASP A 64 -12.30 25.16 14.22
C ASP A 64 -12.33 26.69 14.00
N GLU A 65 -11.19 27.35 14.16
CA GLU A 65 -10.89 28.58 13.44
C GLU A 65 -10.67 28.16 11.99
N PRO A 66 -11.48 28.62 11.03
CA PRO A 66 -11.30 28.28 9.63
C PRO A 66 -10.06 29.01 9.13
N SER A 67 -8.89 28.43 9.39
CA SER A 67 -7.65 28.78 8.72
C SER A 67 -7.81 28.32 7.28
N LYS A 68 -8.41 29.20 6.49
CA LYS A 68 -8.42 29.12 5.03
C LYS A 68 -7.00 29.36 4.57
N GLU A 69 -6.11 28.41 4.83
CA GLU A 69 -4.79 28.37 4.22
C GLU A 69 -5.03 28.21 2.72
N LYS A 70 -4.96 29.35 2.02
CA LYS A 70 -4.70 29.38 0.60
C LYS A 70 -3.43 28.57 0.42
N VAL A 71 -3.58 27.32 -0.01
CA VAL A 71 -2.48 26.52 -0.55
C VAL A 71 -1.94 27.34 -1.72
N ALA A 72 -0.89 28.10 -1.45
CA ALA A 72 -0.10 28.70 -2.51
C ALA A 72 0.33 27.55 -3.43
N PRO A 73 0.24 27.70 -4.76
CA PRO A 73 0.76 26.66 -5.65
C PRO A 73 2.20 26.42 -5.25
N ILE A 74 2.48 25.21 -4.77
CA ILE A 74 3.83 24.76 -4.46
C ILE A 74 4.60 24.89 -5.77
N ASP A 75 5.46 25.89 -5.88
CA ASP A 75 6.42 25.98 -6.96
C ASP A 75 7.37 24.78 -6.78
N VAL A 76 7.08 23.71 -7.52
CA VAL A 76 7.81 22.43 -7.52
C VAL A 76 9.27 22.62 -8.00
N SER A 77 9.67 23.84 -8.34
CA SER A 77 10.92 24.19 -8.98
C SER A 77 12.08 24.45 -8.01
N ARG A 78 11.84 24.53 -6.68
CA ARG A 78 12.90 24.93 -5.74
C ARG A 78 12.90 24.22 -4.40
N SER A 79 12.87 22.89 -4.40
CA SER A 79 13.60 22.06 -3.41
C SER A 79 13.50 20.59 -3.79
N LEU A 80 14.07 20.24 -4.94
CA LEU A 80 14.55 18.88 -5.14
C LEU A 80 16.04 18.94 -4.80
N VAL A 81 16.39 18.77 -3.53
CA VAL A 81 17.69 18.17 -3.23
C VAL A 81 17.63 16.84 -3.95
N ARG A 82 18.26 16.80 -5.13
CA ARG A 82 18.49 15.58 -5.89
C ARG A 82 19.32 14.72 -4.96
N HIS A 83 18.65 13.89 -4.18
CA HIS A 83 19.27 12.74 -3.57
C HIS A 83 19.79 11.96 -4.77
N GLU A 84 21.08 12.09 -5.06
CA GLU A 84 21.77 11.06 -5.82
C GLU A 84 21.60 9.81 -4.96
N ALA A 85 20.59 9.01 -5.32
CA ALA A 85 20.56 7.64 -4.93
C ALA A 85 21.92 7.10 -5.39
N LYS A 86 22.81 6.85 -4.44
CA LYS A 86 23.94 5.95 -4.67
C LYS A 86 23.30 4.65 -5.15
N SER A 87 23.18 4.54 -6.47
CA SER A 87 22.74 3.35 -7.17
C SER A 87 23.89 2.35 -7.10
N THR A 88 24.11 1.84 -5.89
CA THR A 88 24.96 0.67 -5.64
C THR A 88 24.12 -0.40 -4.99
N SER A 89 23.00 -0.69 -5.64
CA SER A 89 22.50 -2.04 -5.80
C SER A 89 21.51 -1.97 -6.95
N ARG A 90 21.93 -2.48 -8.11
CA ARG A 90 20.98 -3.05 -9.05
C ARG A 90 20.24 -4.10 -8.21
N THR A 91 19.09 -3.76 -7.65
CA THR A 91 18.22 -4.74 -7.02
C THR A 91 17.90 -5.71 -8.13
N GLU A 92 18.64 -6.81 -8.18
CA GLU A 92 18.29 -7.96 -9.00
C GLU A 92 16.93 -8.41 -8.49
N LEU A 93 15.89 -7.97 -9.18
CA LEU A 93 14.52 -8.31 -8.88
C LEU A 93 14.35 -9.80 -9.17
N ARG A 94 14.63 -10.63 -8.17
CA ARG A 94 14.53 -12.09 -8.27
C ARG A 94 13.08 -12.50 -8.08
N LEU A 95 12.36 -12.51 -9.18
CA LEU A 95 10.95 -12.90 -9.19
C LEU A 95 10.86 -14.41 -9.30
N ALA A 96 10.42 -15.06 -8.22
CA ALA A 96 10.05 -16.47 -8.26
C ALA A 96 8.60 -16.58 -8.75
N TYR A 97 8.42 -17.01 -9.99
CA TYR A 97 7.10 -17.23 -10.59
C TYR A 97 6.76 -18.71 -10.63
N THR A 98 5.58 -19.08 -10.16
CA THR A 98 4.99 -20.41 -10.33
C THR A 98 3.91 -20.34 -11.40
N ILE A 99 4.08 -21.06 -12.51
CA ILE A 99 3.12 -21.09 -13.62
C ILE A 99 2.46 -22.47 -13.67
N ASN A 100 1.13 -22.51 -13.61
CA ASN A 100 0.35 -23.73 -13.80
C ASN A 100 -0.22 -23.74 -15.22
N VAL A 101 0.10 -24.77 -16.01
CA VAL A 101 -0.38 -24.93 -17.39
C VAL A 101 -1.26 -26.16 -17.46
N ASN A 102 -2.50 -26.00 -17.93
CA ASN A 102 -3.36 -27.13 -18.26
C ASN A 102 -3.04 -27.62 -19.67
N LEU A 103 -2.59 -28.86 -19.80
CA LEU A 103 -2.26 -29.44 -21.10
C LEU A 103 -3.52 -29.88 -21.84
N PRO A 104 -3.58 -29.70 -23.17
CA PRO A 104 -4.71 -30.19 -23.95
C PRO A 104 -4.74 -31.72 -23.96
N GLU A 105 -5.94 -32.30 -23.98
CA GLU A 105 -6.11 -33.73 -24.15
C GLU A 105 -5.78 -34.10 -25.60
N THR A 106 -4.52 -34.49 -25.83
CA THR A 106 -4.01 -34.93 -27.12
C THR A 106 -3.24 -36.24 -26.98
N THR A 107 -3.35 -37.11 -27.98
CA THR A 107 -2.55 -38.33 -28.11
C THR A 107 -1.25 -38.12 -28.89
N ASP A 108 -1.09 -36.95 -29.52
CA ASP A 108 0.08 -36.61 -30.32
C ASP A 108 1.21 -36.04 -29.45
N VAL A 109 2.31 -36.79 -29.36
CA VAL A 109 3.53 -36.42 -28.63
C VAL A 109 4.16 -35.14 -29.17
N ASN A 110 4.00 -34.84 -30.47
CA ASN A 110 4.58 -33.64 -31.09
C ASN A 110 3.96 -32.34 -30.55
N VAL A 111 2.69 -32.38 -30.16
CA VAL A 111 2.00 -31.21 -29.59
C VAL A 111 2.60 -30.85 -28.22
N TYR A 112 2.87 -31.84 -27.37
CA TYR A 112 3.56 -31.62 -26.10
C TYR A 112 4.98 -31.08 -26.31
N ASN A 113 5.72 -31.66 -27.27
CA ASN A 113 7.07 -31.21 -27.60
C ASN A 113 7.09 -29.74 -28.07
N ALA A 114 6.11 -29.34 -28.88
CA ALA A 114 5.98 -27.95 -29.33
C ALA A 114 5.68 -26.99 -28.16
N ILE A 115 4.78 -27.37 -27.24
CA ILE A 115 4.43 -26.56 -26.06
C ILE A 115 5.64 -26.38 -25.14
N PHE A 116 6.37 -27.46 -24.81
CA PHE A 116 7.54 -27.37 -23.94
C PHE A 116 8.70 -26.62 -24.61
N SER A 117 8.89 -26.78 -25.91
CA SER A 117 9.87 -26.02 -26.68
C SER A 117 9.56 -24.52 -26.65
N ALA A 118 8.29 -24.14 -26.86
CA ALA A 118 7.85 -22.75 -26.80
C ALA A 118 8.00 -22.14 -25.39
N ILE A 119 7.64 -22.88 -24.34
CA ILE A 119 7.81 -22.45 -22.94
C ILE A 119 9.29 -22.20 -22.63
N ARG A 120 10.16 -23.14 -23.00
CA ARG A 120 11.60 -23.00 -22.77
C ARG A 120 12.17 -21.78 -23.48
N ALA A 121 11.79 -21.57 -24.74
CA ALA A 121 12.29 -20.44 -25.54
C ALA A 121 11.83 -19.07 -25.01
N ASN A 122 10.60 -18.95 -24.49
CA ASN A 122 10.05 -17.66 -24.08
C ASN A 122 10.23 -17.33 -22.59
N LEU A 123 10.34 -18.34 -21.72
CA LEU A 123 10.32 -18.13 -20.26
C LEU A 123 11.64 -18.50 -19.56
N LEU A 124 12.52 -19.29 -20.19
CA LEU A 124 13.78 -19.74 -19.61
C LEU A 124 15.02 -19.17 -20.33
N THR A 125 14.82 -18.27 -21.29
CA THR A 125 15.92 -17.62 -22.01
C THR A 125 16.29 -16.33 -21.27
N ASP A 126 17.43 -16.37 -20.60
CA ASP A 126 18.08 -15.22 -19.98
C ASP A 126 18.92 -14.52 -21.06
N GLU A 127 18.47 -13.36 -21.54
CA GLU A 127 19.37 -12.30 -22.04
C GLU A 127 19.60 -11.28 -20.92
#